data_AF-A0A0H1RD11-F1
#
_entry.id   AF-A0A0H1RD11-F1
#
_cell.length_a   1.000
_cell.length_b   1.000
_cell.length_c   1.000
_cell.angle_alpha   90.00
_cell.angle_beta   90.00
_cell.angle_gamma   90.00
#
_symmetry.space_group_name_H-M   'P 1'
#
loop_
_entity.id
_entity.type
_entity.pdbx_description
1 polymer ?
#
loop_
_entity_poly.entity_id
_entity_poly.type
_entity_poly.pdbx_seq_one_letter_code
_entity_poly.pdbx_strand_id
1 'polypeptide(L)' 'MSRQDLADLIGSTLPTVSRTLGAWESQRQIRRYRRRLVIADVEAVASVIYKGASSKSEGASQ' A
#
# COMPACT_ATOMS: atom_id res chain seq x y z
N MET A 1 12.97 0.87 8.99
CA MET A 1 12.12 -0.03 8.19
C MET A 1 12.55 0.02 6.75
N SER A 2 13.19 -1.05 6.30
CA SER A 2 13.50 -1.31 4.89
C SER A 2 12.25 -1.86 4.17
N ARG A 3 12.31 -2.00 2.84
CA ARG A 3 11.23 -2.68 2.09
C ARG A 3 11.20 -4.18 2.38
N GLN A 4 12.36 -4.76 2.72
CA GLN A 4 12.47 -6.16 3.10
C GLN A 4 11.80 -6.39 4.46
N ASP A 5 12.04 -5.52 5.45
CA ASP A 5 11.41 -5.61 6.77
C ASP A 5 9.88 -5.64 6.65
N LEU A 6 9.31 -4.85 5.73
CA LEU A 6 7.88 -4.84 5.46
C LEU A 6 7.39 -6.11 4.76
N ALA A 7 8.15 -6.62 3.78
CA ALA A 7 7.81 -7.85 3.09
C ALA A 7 7.75 -9.03 4.07
N ASP A 8 8.75 -9.14 4.93
CA ASP A 8 8.83 -10.16 5.97
C ASP A 8 7.68 -10.02 6.98
N LEU A 9 7.36 -8.79 7.40
CA LEU A 9 6.32 -8.51 8.39
C LEU A 9 4.92 -8.91 7.92
N ILE A 10 4.58 -8.67 6.64
CA ILE A 10 3.23 -8.87 6.12
C ILE A 10 3.07 -10.18 5.33
N GLY A 11 4.11 -11.03 5.30
CA GLY A 11 4.12 -12.26 4.51
C GLY A 11 3.96 -11.99 3.01
N SER A 12 4.62 -10.96 2.48
CA SER A 12 4.61 -10.60 1.07
C SER A 12 6.02 -10.66 0.47
N THR A 13 6.15 -10.29 -0.81
CA THR A 13 7.44 -10.30 -1.51
C THR A 13 7.98 -8.89 -1.69
N LEU A 14 9.31 -8.75 -1.69
CA LEU A 14 10.00 -7.47 -1.90
C LEU A 14 9.53 -6.74 -3.17
N PRO A 15 9.32 -7.39 -4.34
CA PRO A 15 8.80 -6.73 -5.53
C PRO A 15 7.39 -6.17 -5.32
N THR A 16 6.49 -6.92 -4.67
CA THR A 16 5.12 -6.48 -4.39
C THR A 16 5.11 -5.26 -3.47
N VAL A 17 5.82 -5.33 -2.34
CA VAL A 17 5.95 -4.20 -1.42
C VAL A 17 6.59 -2.99 -2.10
N SER A 18 7.63 -3.20 -2.91
CA SER A 18 8.30 -2.12 -3.63
C SER A 18 7.38 -1.41 -4.62
N ARG A 19 6.57 -2.17 -5.36
CA ARG A 19 5.58 -1.62 -6.30
C ARG A 19 4.51 -0.82 -5.57
N THR A 20 3.93 -1.38 -4.50
CA THR A 20 2.87 -0.70 -3.73
C THR A 20 3.38 0.59 -3.09
N LEU A 21 4.52 0.53 -2.39
CA LEU A 21 5.10 1.73 -1.78
C LEU A 21 5.52 2.76 -2.83
N GLY A 22 6.07 2.34 -3.96
CA GLY A 22 6.43 3.26 -5.04
C GLY A 22 5.22 4.00 -5.61
N ALA A 23 4.09 3.32 -5.77
CA ALA A 23 2.84 3.95 -6.18
C ALA A 23 2.31 4.94 -5.14
N TRP A 24 2.36 4.61 -3.86
CA TRP A 24 1.91 5.51 -2.80
C TRP A 24 2.84 6.72 -2.63
N GLU A 25 4.15 6.55 -2.84
CA GLU A 25 5.12 7.66 -2.86
C GLU A 25 4.86 8.59 -4.05
N SER A 26 4.63 8.05 -5.25
CA SER A 26 4.36 8.87 -6.44
C SER A 26 3.04 9.64 -6.33
N GLN A 27 2.05 9.06 -5.64
CA GLN A 27 0.76 9.69 -5.33
C GLN A 27 0.83 10.64 -4.12
N ARG A 28 2.02 10.84 -3.52
CA ARG A 28 2.23 11.67 -2.33
C ARG A 28 1.44 11.24 -1.09
N GLN A 29 0.96 10.01 -1.06
CA GLN A 29 0.19 9.44 0.06
C GLN A 29 1.10 9.12 1.26
N ILE A 30 2.36 8.78 0.98
CA ILE A 30 3.37 8.48 2.00
C ILE A 30 4.66 9.24 1.72
N ARG A 31 5.48 9.38 2.77
CA ARG A 31 6.85 9.88 2.68
C ARG A 31 7.80 8.95 3.42
N ARG A 32 8.92 8.61 2.78
CA ARG A 32 10.01 7.86 3.41
C ARG A 32 11.09 8.79 3.95
N TYR A 33 11.57 8.44 5.14
CA TYR A 33 12.76 8.99 5.75
C TYR A 33 13.64 7.84 6.26
N ARG A 34 14.86 8.17 6.69
CA ARG A 34 15.74 7.18 7.32
C ARG A 34 15.02 6.52 8.50
N ARG A 35 14.78 5.21 8.38
CA ARG A 35 14.08 4.38 9.38
C ARG A 35 12.64 4.80 9.72
N ARG A 36 11.98 5.67 8.94
CA ARG A 36 10.57 6.08 9.17
C ARG A 36 9.76 6.06 7.89
N LEU A 37 8.49 5.70 8.02
CA LEU A 37 7.46 5.84 6.99
C LEU A 37 6.36 6.72 7.58
N VAL A 38 6.04 7.83 6.92
CA VAL A 38 5.02 8.78 7.37
C VAL A 38 3.86 8.73 6.40
N ILE A 39 2.65 8.58 6.93
CA ILE A 39 1.41 8.76 6.17
C ILE A 39 1.23 10.26 5.98
N ALA A 40 1.32 10.73 4.74
CA ALA A 40 1.19 12.15 4.40
C ALA A 40 -0.26 12.53 4.07
N ASP A 41 -1.05 11.58 3.60
CA ASP A 41 -2.48 11.72 3.34
C ASP A 41 -3.22 10.52 3.93
N VAL A 42 -3.87 10.74 5.08
CA VAL A 42 -4.56 9.68 5.82
C VAL A 42 -5.83 9.24 5.10
N GLU A 43 -6.56 10.17 4.49
CA GLU A 43 -7.82 9.89 3.80
C GLU A 43 -7.57 9.06 2.54
N ALA A 44 -6.56 9.44 1.74
CA ALA A 44 -6.18 8.70 0.55
C ALA A 44 -5.71 7.28 0.89
N VAL A 45 -4.91 7.10 1.94
CA VAL A 45 -4.49 5.75 2.38
C VAL A 45 -5.68 4.94 2.91
N ALA A 46 -6.57 5.55 3.68
CA ALA A 46 -7.78 4.90 4.17
C ALA A 46 -8.69 4.44 3.02
N SER A 47 -8.78 5.22 1.93
CA SER A 47 -9.56 4.87 0.74
C SER A 47 -9.12 3.55 0.10
N VAL A 48 -7.84 3.17 0.21
CA VAL A 48 -7.32 1.91 -0.33
C VAL A 48 -7.96 0.70 0.36
N ILE A 49 -8.24 0.81 1.65
CA ILE A 49 -8.89 -0.24 2.44
C ILE A 49 -10.33 -0.45 1.94
N TYR A 50 -11.05 0.64 1.69
CA TYR A 50 -12.43 0.58 1.22
C TYR A 50 -12.54 0.14 -0.24
N LYS A 51 -11.58 0.52 -1.09
CA LYS A 51 -11.56 0.14 -2.51
C LYS A 51 -11.27 -1.34 -2.74
N GLY A 52 -10.50 -1.98 -1.85
CA GLY A 52 -10.28 -3.43 -1.89
C GLY A 52 -11.49 -4.26 -1.48
N ALA A 53 -12.41 -3.69 -0.69
CA ALA A 53 -13.66 -4.34 -0.31
C ALA A 53 -14.73 -4.28 -1.41
N SER A 54 -14.69 -3.24 -2.26
CA SER A 54 -15.69 -3.04 -3.32
C SER A 54 -15.38 -3.77 -4.64
N SER A 55 -14.17 -4.32 -4.84
CA SER A 55 -13.83 -5.06 -6.07
C SER A 55 -14.18 -6.55 -6.04
N LYS A 56 -14.86 -7.06 -4.99
CA LYS A 56 -15.24 -8.49 -4.88
C LYS A 56 -16.69 -8.80 -5.28
N SER A 57 -17.45 -7.84 -5.81
CA SER A 57 -18.85 -8.08 -6.27
C SER A 57 -19.03 -8.09 -7.79
N GLU A 58 -17.98 -7.87 -8.58
CA GLU A 58 -18.08 -7.80 -10.05
C GLU A 58 -17.49 -9.06 -10.69
N GLY A 59 -18.25 -10.15 -10.57
CA GLY A 59 -17.90 -11.46 -11.12
C GLY A 59 -19.00 -12.53 -11.00
N ALA A 60 -20.16 -12.18 -10.41
CA ALA A 60 -21.35 -13.01 -10.45
C ALA A 60 -22.41 -12.32 -11.31
N SER A 61 -22.68 -12.90 -12.49
CA SER A 61 -23.66 -12.51 -13.51
C SER A 61 -23.12 -11.59 -14.62
N GLN A 62 -22.63 -12.17 -15.71
CA GLN A 62 -23.38 -12.34 -16.97
C GLN A 62 -22.56 -13.15 -17.97
#